data_AF-A0AAD8D0Y8-F1
#
_entry.id   AF-A0AAD8D0Y8-F1
#
_cell.length_a   1.000
_cell.length_b   1.000
_cell.length_c   1.000
_cell.angle_alpha   90.00
_cell.angle_beta   90.00
_cell.angle_gamma   90.00
#
_symmetry.space_group_name_H-M   'P 1'
#
loop_
_entity.id
_entity.type
_entity.pdbx_description
1 polymer ?
#
loop_
_entity_poly.entity_id
_entity_poly.type
_entity_poly.pdbx_seq_one_letter_code
_entity_poly.pdbx_strand_id
1 'polypeptide(L)'
;MLCALGSLRLGLAALCLLSLLPAVTGHIWAWMLSIPYSPPGEGAPVREAHPSSSTGKSAVLCDQDRSCGRGFSCDRHFGLCVPLKQAGQYCRRDAQCVRGLSCMFGKCHRSVPEGEEGARCKLDRDCGGSMCCARHHGEMICKRRLALSESCFVPDGGLAFSINQICPCEEGLLCRNGAVIPNREKEFVYRPEADSWKCQIPSAK
;
A
#
# COMPACT_ATOMS: atom_id res chain seq x y z
N MET A 1 -7.45 -67.32 15.24
CA MET A 1 -6.16 -67.15 14.52
C MET A 1 -6.26 -66.38 13.19
N LEU A 2 -7.41 -66.35 12.48
CA LEU A 2 -7.51 -65.64 11.19
C LEU A 2 -7.48 -64.10 11.27
N CYS A 3 -7.99 -63.47 12.34
CA CYS A 3 -7.92 -61.99 12.49
C CYS A 3 -6.50 -61.44 12.60
N ALA A 4 -5.58 -62.17 13.27
CA ALA A 4 -4.21 -61.71 13.47
C ALA A 4 -3.38 -61.72 12.17
N LEU A 5 -3.64 -62.66 11.26
CA LEU A 5 -3.01 -62.71 9.94
C LEU A 5 -3.51 -61.58 9.02
N GLY A 6 -4.78 -61.18 9.15
CA GLY A 6 -5.35 -60.06 8.39
C GLY A 6 -4.70 -58.73 8.73
N SER A 7 -4.56 -58.44 10.03
CA SER A 7 -3.92 -57.21 10.52
C SER A 7 -2.43 -57.14 10.17
N LEU A 8 -1.72 -58.28 10.20
CA LEU A 8 -0.31 -58.35 9.81
C LEU A 8 -0.11 -58.12 8.30
N ARG A 9 -1.01 -58.67 7.47
CA ARG A 9 -0.98 -58.45 6.01
C ARG A 9 -1.31 -57.01 5.63
N LEU A 10 -2.25 -56.38 6.35
CA LEU A 10 -2.60 -54.97 6.13
C LEU A 10 -1.47 -54.02 6.55
N GLY A 11 -0.80 -54.31 7.67
CA GLY A 11 0.38 -53.57 8.12
C GLY A 11 1.56 -53.68 7.15
N LEU A 12 1.84 -54.89 6.65
CA LEU A 12 2.89 -55.11 5.63
C LEU A 12 2.58 -54.42 4.31
N ALA A 13 1.32 -54.42 3.87
CA ALA A 13 0.90 -53.71 2.66
C ALA A 13 1.05 -52.19 2.79
N ALA A 14 0.69 -51.62 3.95
CA ALA A 14 0.87 -50.19 4.23
C ALA A 14 2.35 -49.80 4.26
N LEU A 15 3.22 -50.60 4.88
CA LEU A 15 4.67 -50.38 4.90
C LEU A 15 5.29 -50.46 3.50
N CYS A 16 4.85 -51.39 2.65
CA CYS A 16 5.26 -51.45 1.24
C CYS A 16 4.78 -50.23 0.43
N LEU A 17 3.57 -49.73 0.68
CA LEU A 17 3.04 -48.53 0.04
C LEU A 17 3.82 -47.27 0.45
N LEU A 18 4.25 -47.19 1.72
CA LEU A 18 5.07 -46.09 2.22
C LEU A 18 6.52 -46.14 1.71
N SER A 19 7.09 -47.32 1.46
CA SER A 19 8.44 -47.45 0.88
C SER A 19 8.53 -47.18 -0.62
N LEU A 20 7.39 -47.06 -1.31
CA LEU A 20 7.29 -46.67 -2.72
C LEU A 20 7.12 -45.16 -2.91
N LEU A 21 7.01 -44.37 -1.83
CA LEU A 21 7.00 -42.92 -1.93
C LEU A 21 8.42 -42.42 -2.20
N PRO A 22 8.68 -41.72 -3.33
CA PRO A 22 9.99 -41.14 -3.56
C PRO A 22 10.26 -40.07 -2.49
N ALA A 23 11.38 -40.20 -1.79
CA ALA A 23 11.88 -39.14 -0.93
C ALA A 23 12.29 -37.96 -1.82
N VAL A 24 11.38 -37.02 -2.02
CA VAL A 24 11.68 -35.77 -2.72
C VAL A 24 12.47 -34.88 -1.77
N THR A 25 13.78 -34.76 -2.01
CA THR A 25 14.59 -33.72 -1.39
C THR A 25 14.27 -32.39 -2.06
N GLY A 26 13.43 -31.59 -1.42
CA GLY A 26 13.19 -30.20 -1.82
C GLY A 26 14.41 -29.35 -1.47
N HIS A 27 15.22 -28.98 -2.46
CA HIS A 27 16.28 -27.99 -2.27
C HIS A 27 15.72 -26.60 -2.51
N ILE A 28 15.59 -25.80 -1.45
CA ILE A 28 15.34 -24.36 -1.58
C ILE A 28 16.70 -23.69 -1.80
N TRP A 29 16.94 -23.20 -3.00
CA TRP A 29 18.15 -22.45 -3.28
C TRP A 29 18.09 -21.07 -2.61
N ALA A 30 19.15 -20.67 -1.91
CA ALA A 30 19.21 -19.41 -1.16
C ALA A 30 18.92 -18.15 -2.02
N TRP A 31 19.11 -18.20 -3.34
CA TRP A 31 18.76 -17.11 -4.25
C TRP A 31 17.25 -16.89 -4.38
N MET A 32 16.41 -17.87 -4.05
CA MET A 32 14.95 -17.74 -4.02
C MET A 32 14.46 -16.87 -2.83
N LEU A 33 15.29 -16.73 -1.79
CA LEU A 33 15.09 -15.78 -0.68
C LEU A 33 15.78 -14.43 -0.90
N SER A 34 16.60 -14.31 -1.95
CA SER A 34 17.27 -13.08 -2.34
C SER A 34 16.83 -12.68 -3.74
N ILE A 35 15.50 -12.63 -3.96
CA ILE A 35 14.95 -11.90 -5.08
C ILE A 35 15.10 -10.41 -4.72
N PRO A 36 16.06 -9.66 -5.32
CA PRO A 36 16.04 -8.21 -5.19
C PRO A 36 14.70 -7.73 -5.74
N TYR A 37 13.93 -7.03 -4.91
CA TYR A 37 12.69 -6.39 -5.34
C TYR A 37 13.00 -5.47 -6.52
N SER A 38 12.62 -5.92 -7.72
CA SER A 38 12.63 -5.11 -8.92
C SER A 38 11.28 -4.41 -8.96
N PRO A 39 11.22 -3.07 -8.87
CA PRO A 39 9.96 -2.36 -8.96
C PRO A 39 9.29 -2.67 -10.32
N PRO A 40 7.97 -2.92 -10.35
CA PRO A 40 7.28 -3.21 -11.59
C PRO A 40 7.24 -1.93 -12.43
N GLY A 41 7.96 -1.93 -13.57
CA GLY A 41 7.99 -0.81 -14.50
C GLY A 41 9.26 -0.71 -15.36
N GLU A 42 10.35 -1.39 -15.00
CA GLU A 42 11.50 -1.48 -15.90
C GLU A 42 11.24 -2.60 -16.91
N GLY A 43 10.86 -2.20 -18.14
CA GLY A 43 11.01 -3.10 -19.28
C GLY A 43 12.45 -3.62 -19.33
N ALA A 44 12.64 -4.80 -19.94
CA ALA A 44 13.94 -5.43 -20.10
C ALA A 44 15.02 -4.40 -20.49
N PRO A 45 16.25 -4.47 -19.93
CA PRO A 45 17.29 -3.53 -20.30
C PRO A 45 17.64 -3.76 -21.76
N VAL A 46 17.22 -2.84 -22.63
CA VAL A 46 17.85 -2.68 -23.93
C VAL A 46 19.30 -2.31 -23.62
N ARG A 47 20.23 -3.20 -23.95
CA ARG A 47 21.67 -2.88 -23.97
C ARG A 47 21.91 -1.87 -25.08
N GLU A 48 21.53 -0.62 -24.84
CA GLU A 48 22.18 0.51 -25.49
C GLU A 48 23.55 0.64 -24.85
N ALA A 49 24.58 0.42 -25.67
CA ALA A 49 25.96 0.69 -25.31
C ALA A 49 26.12 2.21 -25.14
N HIS A 50 25.70 2.74 -24.00
CA HIS A 50 26.20 4.02 -23.53
C HIS A 50 27.70 3.87 -23.28
N PRO A 51 28.53 4.81 -23.74
CA PRO A 51 29.96 4.72 -23.51
C PRO A 51 30.18 4.73 -22.00
N SER A 52 30.73 3.62 -21.52
CA SER A 52 31.31 3.45 -20.20
C SER A 52 32.35 4.54 -20.01
N SER A 53 31.91 5.70 -19.51
CA SER A 53 32.79 6.66 -18.86
C SER A 53 33.26 5.99 -17.59
N SER A 54 34.41 5.35 -17.70
CA SER A 54 35.29 5.00 -16.62
C SER A 54 35.53 6.22 -15.75
N THR A 55 34.75 6.33 -14.69
CA THR A 55 35.23 6.94 -13.46
C THR A 55 34.49 6.25 -12.33
N GLY A 56 35.21 5.45 -11.54
CA GLY A 56 34.79 5.20 -10.17
C GLY A 56 34.71 6.56 -9.49
N LYS A 57 33.55 7.22 -9.61
CA LYS A 57 33.27 8.46 -8.90
C LYS A 57 33.16 8.02 -7.46
N SER A 58 34.21 8.33 -6.69
CA SER A 58 34.18 8.33 -5.24
C SER A 58 32.81 8.80 -4.81
N ALA A 59 32.04 7.88 -4.23
CA ALA A 59 30.67 8.15 -3.88
C ALA A 59 30.75 9.28 -2.84
N VAL A 60 30.45 10.51 -3.28
CA VAL A 60 30.63 11.69 -2.43
C VAL A 60 29.72 11.47 -1.24
N LEU A 61 30.34 11.27 -0.09
CA LEU A 61 29.63 11.09 1.16
C LEU A 61 28.90 12.41 1.44
N CYS A 62 27.61 12.32 1.70
CA CYS A 62 26.77 13.47 2.01
C CYS A 62 25.90 13.17 3.24
N ASP A 63 25.63 14.22 4.00
CA ASP A 63 24.64 14.25 5.08
C ASP A 63 23.45 15.17 4.73
N GLN A 64 23.69 16.14 3.83
CA GLN A 64 22.76 17.21 3.45
C GLN A 64 22.78 17.44 1.95
N ASP A 65 21.65 17.91 1.39
CA ASP A 65 21.50 18.10 -0.06
C ASP A 65 22.43 19.18 -0.61
N ARG A 66 22.76 20.19 0.20
CA ARG A 66 23.70 21.27 -0.17
C ARG A 66 25.13 20.78 -0.42
N SER A 67 25.48 19.61 0.11
CA SER A 67 26.78 18.97 -0.12
C SER A 67 26.85 18.36 -1.53
N CYS A 68 25.69 18.20 -2.19
CA CYS A 68 25.57 17.72 -3.54
C CYS A 68 25.49 18.89 -4.54
N GLY A 69 26.07 18.70 -5.73
CA GLY A 69 26.00 19.67 -6.81
C GLY A 69 24.59 19.86 -7.38
N ARG A 70 24.40 20.85 -8.26
CA ARG A 70 23.11 21.10 -8.94
C ARG A 70 22.65 19.83 -9.68
N GLY A 71 21.35 19.52 -9.59
CA GLY A 71 20.78 18.33 -10.22
C GLY A 71 20.92 17.05 -9.38
N PHE A 72 21.45 17.15 -8.17
CA PHE A 72 21.59 16.03 -7.23
C PHE A 72 20.97 16.37 -5.87
N SER A 73 20.60 15.33 -5.14
CA SER A 73 20.13 15.38 -3.76
C SER A 73 20.89 14.35 -2.93
N CYS A 74 20.98 14.54 -1.63
CA CYS A 74 21.61 13.57 -0.76
C CYS A 74 20.63 12.44 -0.43
N ASP A 75 20.95 11.19 -0.71
CA ASP A 75 20.25 10.07 -0.11
C ASP A 75 20.82 9.83 1.30
N ARG A 76 20.17 10.39 2.33
CA ARG A 76 20.65 10.28 3.73
C ARG A 76 20.71 8.84 4.24
N HIS A 77 20.02 7.89 3.61
CA HIS A 77 20.09 6.50 4.04
C HIS A 77 21.43 5.86 3.64
N PHE A 78 21.89 6.12 2.41
CA PHE A 78 23.16 5.60 1.91
C PHE A 78 24.32 6.59 2.07
N GLY A 79 24.01 7.85 2.39
CA GLY A 79 24.97 8.95 2.47
C GLY A 79 25.55 9.33 1.11
N LEU A 80 24.82 9.17 0.01
CA LEU A 80 25.32 9.37 -1.35
C LEU A 80 24.55 10.43 -2.12
N CYS A 81 25.26 11.25 -2.90
CA CYS A 81 24.62 12.16 -3.85
C CYS A 81 24.01 11.40 -5.03
N VAL A 82 22.68 11.47 -5.16
CA VAL A 82 21.89 10.81 -6.21
C VAL A 82 21.22 11.85 -7.11
N PRO A 83 21.02 11.56 -8.42
CA PRO A 83 20.32 12.48 -9.32
C PRO A 83 18.91 12.82 -8.83
N LEU A 84 18.43 14.01 -9.16
CA LEU A 84 17.02 14.37 -8.97
C LEU A 84 16.11 13.49 -9.82
N LYS A 85 14.93 13.21 -9.30
CA LYS A 85 13.97 12.24 -9.81
C LYS A 85 12.82 12.93 -10.54
N GLN A 86 12.41 12.34 -11.64
CA GLN A 86 11.27 12.76 -12.47
C GLN A 86 9.96 12.23 -11.92
N ALA A 87 8.84 12.72 -12.44
CA ALA A 87 7.51 12.25 -12.06
C ALA A 87 7.38 10.71 -12.20
N GLY A 88 6.73 10.07 -11.21
CA GLY A 88 6.53 8.62 -11.14
C GLY A 88 7.72 7.82 -10.59
N GLN A 89 8.92 8.41 -10.50
CA GLN A 89 10.08 7.72 -9.94
C GLN A 89 10.01 7.65 -8.40
N TYR A 90 10.50 6.53 -7.84
CA TYR A 90 10.49 6.30 -6.40
C TYR A 90 11.37 7.27 -5.64
N CYS A 91 10.83 7.90 -4.61
CA CYS A 91 11.51 8.86 -3.76
C CYS A 91 11.21 8.58 -2.28
N ARG A 92 12.02 9.17 -1.41
CA ARG A 92 11.80 9.16 0.04
C ARG A 92 11.52 10.55 0.60
N ARG A 93 11.89 11.61 -0.13
CA ARG A 93 11.78 13.02 0.27
C ARG A 93 11.58 13.91 -0.92
N ASP A 94 10.92 15.04 -0.71
CA ASP A 94 10.66 16.05 -1.75
C ASP A 94 11.94 16.55 -2.41
N ALA A 95 13.02 16.73 -1.63
CA ALA A 95 14.31 17.19 -2.14
C ALA A 95 14.93 16.26 -3.18
N GLN A 96 14.47 15.00 -3.28
CA GLN A 96 14.92 14.08 -4.31
C GLN A 96 14.21 14.26 -5.64
N CYS A 97 13.10 15.01 -5.69
CA CYS A 97 12.33 15.25 -6.91
C CYS A 97 12.80 16.54 -7.60
N VAL A 98 12.63 16.61 -8.92
CA VAL A 98 12.85 17.87 -9.65
C VAL A 98 11.85 18.94 -9.21
N ARG A 99 12.15 20.22 -9.51
CA ARG A 99 11.29 21.36 -9.15
C ARG A 99 9.86 21.19 -9.66
N GLY A 100 8.89 21.59 -8.83
CA GLY A 100 7.46 21.47 -9.12
C GLY A 100 6.87 20.09 -8.79
N LEU A 101 7.70 19.16 -8.30
CA LEU A 101 7.27 17.86 -7.82
C LEU A 101 7.51 17.73 -6.31
N SER A 102 6.65 16.95 -5.65
CA SER A 102 6.78 16.52 -4.26
C SER A 102 6.79 14.99 -4.20
N CYS A 103 7.43 14.44 -3.18
CA CYS A 103 7.45 13.01 -2.95
C CYS A 103 6.19 12.57 -2.22
N MET A 104 5.18 12.11 -2.95
CA MET A 104 3.91 11.68 -2.38
C MET A 104 3.70 10.18 -2.65
N PHE A 105 3.24 9.43 -1.66
CA PHE A 105 3.00 7.99 -1.74
C PHE A 105 4.23 7.20 -2.23
N GLY A 106 5.43 7.69 -1.89
CA GLY A 106 6.71 7.07 -2.26
C GLY A 106 7.18 7.33 -3.70
N LYS A 107 6.51 8.20 -4.46
CA LYS A 107 6.89 8.58 -5.83
C LYS A 107 6.87 10.10 -6.01
N CYS A 108 7.60 10.60 -7.01
CA CYS A 108 7.52 12.03 -7.33
C CYS A 108 6.21 12.30 -8.07
N HIS A 109 5.36 13.14 -7.49
CA HIS A 109 4.10 13.60 -8.07
C HIS A 109 4.13 15.11 -8.27
N ARG A 110 3.26 15.63 -9.15
CA ARG A 110 3.07 17.08 -9.27
C ARG A 110 2.62 17.63 -7.92
N SER A 111 3.25 18.71 -7.49
CA SER A 111 2.83 19.39 -6.27
C SER A 111 1.45 19.99 -6.48
N VAL A 112 0.53 19.63 -5.58
CA VAL A 112 -0.81 20.19 -5.53
C VAL A 112 -0.77 21.49 -4.71
N PRO A 113 -1.37 22.59 -5.20
CA PRO A 113 -1.43 23.85 -4.44
C PRO A 113 -2.09 23.66 -3.07
N GLU A 114 -1.66 24.42 -2.07
CA GLU A 114 -2.27 24.38 -0.73
C GLU A 114 -3.77 24.67 -0.79
N GLY A 115 -4.56 23.98 0.04
CA GLY A 115 -6.01 24.14 0.09
C GLY A 115 -6.80 23.29 -0.91
N GLU A 116 -6.17 22.80 -1.97
CA GLU A 116 -6.81 21.98 -3.02
C GLU A 116 -6.88 20.48 -2.65
N GLU A 117 -7.76 19.73 -3.32
CA GLU A 117 -7.87 18.29 -3.11
C GLU A 117 -6.57 17.57 -3.49
N GLY A 118 -6.03 16.76 -2.57
CA GLY A 118 -4.74 16.09 -2.69
C GLY A 118 -3.55 16.91 -2.16
N ALA A 119 -3.74 18.17 -1.77
CA ALA A 119 -2.70 18.97 -1.14
C ALA A 119 -2.32 18.40 0.23
N ARG A 120 -1.05 18.56 0.65
CA ARG A 120 -0.65 18.17 2.01
C ARG A 120 -1.25 19.13 3.04
N CYS A 121 -1.69 18.57 4.15
CA CYS A 121 -2.32 19.33 5.23
C CYS A 121 -1.83 18.84 6.60
N LYS A 122 -2.04 19.65 7.64
CA LYS A 122 -1.87 19.25 9.04
C LYS A 122 -3.20 19.26 9.77
N LEU A 123 -4.08 20.19 9.41
CA LEU A 123 -5.38 20.42 10.02
C LEU A 123 -6.43 20.65 8.92
N ASP A 124 -7.72 20.44 9.26
CA ASP A 124 -8.84 20.67 8.32
C ASP A 124 -8.86 22.08 7.74
N ARG A 125 -8.45 23.09 8.52
CA ARG A 125 -8.39 24.50 8.07
C ARG A 125 -7.33 24.77 6.99
N ASP A 126 -6.40 23.85 6.79
CA ASP A 126 -5.41 23.95 5.70
C ASP A 126 -6.04 23.55 4.36
N CYS A 127 -7.26 23.00 4.38
CA CYS A 127 -8.05 22.59 3.22
C CYS A 127 -9.21 23.57 2.99
N GLY A 128 -9.79 23.57 1.78
CA GLY A 128 -11.02 24.34 1.50
C GLY A 128 -12.24 23.87 2.31
N GLY A 129 -13.31 24.68 2.32
CA GLY A 129 -14.44 24.52 3.26
C GLY A 129 -15.20 23.20 3.22
N SER A 130 -15.24 22.50 2.09
CA SER A 130 -15.89 21.19 1.93
C SER A 130 -14.93 20.01 2.05
N MET A 131 -13.74 20.21 2.59
CA MET A 131 -12.70 19.19 2.72
C MET A 131 -12.36 18.87 4.18
N CYS A 132 -11.59 17.81 4.37
CA CYS A 132 -10.97 17.47 5.64
C CYS A 132 -9.50 17.06 5.41
N CYS A 133 -8.70 17.16 6.46
CA CYS A 133 -7.33 16.69 6.46
C CYS A 133 -7.26 15.24 6.95
N ALA A 134 -7.01 14.31 6.04
CA ALA A 134 -7.07 12.87 6.35
C ALA A 134 -5.93 12.09 5.70
N ARG A 135 -5.58 10.95 6.30
CA ARG A 135 -4.55 10.06 5.75
C ARG A 135 -5.01 9.35 4.48
N HIS A 136 -4.12 9.34 3.49
CA HIS A 136 -4.21 8.49 2.32
C HIS A 136 -2.85 7.85 2.09
N HIS A 137 -2.78 6.52 2.08
CA HIS A 137 -1.54 5.75 1.98
C HIS A 137 -0.44 6.24 2.96
N GLY A 138 -0.85 6.64 4.17
CA GLY A 138 0.04 7.13 5.22
C GLY A 138 0.39 8.62 5.18
N GLU A 139 0.08 9.35 4.11
CA GLU A 139 0.30 10.82 4.02
C GLU A 139 -0.95 11.61 4.38
N MET A 140 -0.79 12.74 5.07
CA MET A 140 -1.88 13.67 5.38
C MET A 140 -2.18 14.54 4.18
N ILE A 141 -3.37 14.42 3.61
CA ILE A 141 -3.82 15.20 2.47
C ILE A 141 -5.24 15.74 2.63
N CYS A 142 -5.54 16.83 1.94
CA CYS A 142 -6.89 17.35 1.80
C CYS A 142 -7.72 16.40 0.95
N LYS A 143 -8.84 15.95 1.49
CA LYS A 143 -9.81 15.10 0.81
C LYS A 143 -11.19 15.73 0.94
N ARG A 144 -12.06 15.54 -0.04
CA ARG A 144 -13.46 15.98 0.07
C ARG A 144 -14.18 15.30 1.22
N ARG A 145 -15.08 16.03 1.87
CA ARG A 145 -16.09 15.47 2.78
C ARG A 145 -17.09 14.63 1.98
N LEU A 146 -17.74 13.70 2.67
CA LEU A 146 -18.68 12.78 2.03
C LEU A 146 -20.07 13.40 1.88
N ALA A 147 -20.56 13.43 0.64
CA ALA A 147 -21.87 13.96 0.29
C ALA A 147 -23.01 13.01 0.69
N LEU A 148 -24.25 13.49 0.57
CA LEU A 148 -25.45 12.69 0.86
C LEU A 148 -25.42 11.35 0.11
N SER A 149 -25.76 10.27 0.83
CA SER A 149 -25.83 8.88 0.34
C SER A 149 -24.50 8.22 -0.06
N GLU A 150 -23.38 8.92 0.04
CA GLU A 150 -22.05 8.33 -0.14
C GLU A 150 -21.73 7.36 0.99
N SER A 151 -20.99 6.31 0.65
CA SER A 151 -20.56 5.30 1.62
C SER A 151 -19.60 5.92 2.62
N CYS A 152 -19.95 5.85 3.87
CA CYS A 152 -19.09 6.19 4.98
C CYS A 152 -18.85 4.90 5.78
N PHE A 153 -17.67 4.67 6.30
CA PHE A 153 -17.43 3.55 7.21
C PHE A 153 -16.34 3.97 8.20
N VAL A 154 -16.66 3.92 9.48
CA VAL A 154 -15.69 4.22 10.54
C VAL A 154 -15.43 2.90 11.26
N PRO A 155 -14.32 2.20 10.94
CA PRO A 155 -13.94 1.02 11.70
C PRO A 155 -13.70 1.41 13.17
N ASP A 156 -14.01 0.51 14.09
CA ASP A 156 -13.76 0.72 15.53
C ASP A 156 -12.27 0.98 15.86
N GLY A 157 -11.36 0.65 14.92
CA GLY A 157 -9.93 1.00 14.99
C GLY A 157 -9.04 0.12 14.11
N GLY A 158 -7.75 0.06 14.47
CA GLY A 158 -6.75 -0.81 13.84
C GLY A 158 -5.88 -0.15 12.77
N LEU A 159 -4.93 -0.94 12.22
CA LEU A 159 -3.96 -0.47 11.22
C LEU A 159 -4.62 0.00 9.91
N ALA A 160 -5.80 -0.55 9.57
CA ALA A 160 -6.55 -0.12 8.39
C ALA A 160 -6.94 1.36 8.48
N PHE A 161 -7.38 1.82 9.66
CA PHE A 161 -7.77 3.21 9.92
C PHE A 161 -6.56 4.16 10.04
N SER A 162 -5.38 3.66 10.45
CA SER A 162 -4.20 4.50 10.60
C SER A 162 -3.49 4.83 9.28
N ILE A 163 -3.70 4.04 8.22
CA ILE A 163 -3.09 4.27 6.89
C ILE A 163 -4.02 5.05 5.97
N ASN A 164 -5.32 4.73 6.00
CA ASN A 164 -6.34 5.33 5.16
C ASN A 164 -7.52 5.79 6.01
N GLN A 165 -7.63 7.09 6.17
CA GLN A 165 -8.74 7.71 6.89
C GLN A 165 -9.79 8.20 5.89
N ILE A 166 -11.05 8.06 6.26
CA ILE A 166 -12.19 8.57 5.50
C ILE A 166 -12.57 9.92 6.11
N CYS A 167 -12.89 10.91 5.28
CA CYS A 167 -13.39 12.18 5.77
C CYS A 167 -14.78 12.00 6.42
N PRO A 168 -15.15 12.86 7.38
CA PRO A 168 -16.52 12.93 7.84
C PRO A 168 -17.46 13.30 6.69
N CYS A 169 -18.75 13.06 6.91
CA CYS A 169 -19.78 13.60 6.05
C CYS A 169 -19.73 15.14 6.03
N GLU A 170 -20.34 15.73 4.99
CA GLU A 170 -20.57 17.16 4.93
C GLU A 170 -21.38 17.67 6.14
N GLU A 171 -21.30 18.97 6.38
CA GLU A 171 -21.99 19.61 7.49
C GLU A 171 -23.50 19.29 7.47
N GLY A 172 -24.04 18.94 8.63
CA GLY A 172 -25.45 18.56 8.77
C GLY A 172 -25.78 17.11 8.39
N LEU A 173 -24.82 16.31 7.92
CA LEU A 173 -25.00 14.88 7.66
C LEU A 173 -24.35 14.01 8.73
N LEU A 174 -24.92 12.83 8.97
CA LEU A 174 -24.38 11.82 9.88
C LEU A 174 -24.22 10.49 9.16
N CYS A 175 -23.11 9.81 9.44
CA CYS A 175 -22.86 8.46 8.97
C CYS A 175 -23.74 7.46 9.74
N ARG A 176 -24.67 6.78 9.07
CA ARG A 176 -25.58 5.81 9.68
C ARG A 176 -25.69 4.56 8.83
N ASN A 177 -25.80 3.40 9.47
CA ASN A 177 -26.14 2.16 8.78
C ASN A 177 -27.56 2.31 8.20
N GLY A 178 -27.74 2.09 6.90
CA GLY A 178 -29.06 1.89 6.34
C GLY A 178 -29.69 0.69 7.06
N ALA A 179 -30.85 0.88 7.69
CA ALA A 179 -31.53 -0.23 8.33
C ALA A 179 -31.69 -1.36 7.31
N VAL A 180 -31.06 -2.51 7.59
CA VAL A 180 -31.45 -3.77 6.98
C VAL A 180 -32.91 -3.94 7.35
N ILE A 181 -33.83 -3.76 6.39
CA ILE A 181 -35.22 -4.17 6.59
C ILE A 181 -35.13 -5.67 6.94
N PRO A 182 -35.56 -6.12 8.12
CA PRO A 182 -35.55 -7.55 8.42
C PRO A 182 -36.59 -8.19 7.50
N ASN A 183 -36.12 -8.66 6.34
CA ASN A 183 -36.98 -9.34 5.40
C ASN A 183 -37.24 -10.72 5.98
N ARG A 184 -38.47 -10.89 6.48
CA ARG A 184 -39.08 -12.15 6.87
C ARG A 184 -38.69 -13.24 5.86
N GLU A 185 -38.01 -14.26 6.38
CA GLU A 185 -37.63 -15.53 5.74
C GLU A 185 -37.32 -15.45 4.24
N LYS A 186 -36.08 -15.09 3.90
CA LYS A 186 -35.47 -15.50 2.63
C LYS A 186 -34.15 -16.20 2.88
N GLU A 187 -33.94 -17.21 2.06
CA GLU A 187 -32.84 -18.16 2.01
C GLU A 187 -31.49 -17.54 2.37
N PHE A 188 -30.72 -18.24 3.22
CA PHE A 188 -29.41 -17.84 3.70
C PHE A 188 -28.41 -17.80 2.54
N VAL A 189 -28.45 -16.71 1.77
CA VAL A 189 -27.40 -16.36 0.83
C VAL A 189 -26.33 -15.68 1.68
N TYR A 190 -25.14 -16.29 1.75
CA TYR A 190 -23.96 -15.63 2.31
C TYR A 190 -23.64 -14.40 1.45
N ARG A 191 -24.23 -13.27 1.83
CA ARG A 191 -23.74 -11.94 1.48
C ARG A 191 -22.91 -11.51 2.68
N PRO A 192 -21.59 -11.32 2.55
CA PRO A 192 -20.86 -10.60 3.59
C PRO A 192 -21.62 -9.30 3.79
N GLU A 193 -22.08 -8.99 5.01
CA GLU A 193 -22.91 -7.81 5.25
C GLU A 193 -22.20 -6.60 4.63
N ALA A 194 -22.73 -6.13 3.50
CA ALA A 194 -22.29 -4.89 2.91
C ALA A 194 -22.84 -3.82 3.82
N ASP A 195 -22.08 -3.55 4.87
CA ASP A 195 -22.31 -2.54 5.88
C ASP A 195 -22.78 -1.27 5.17
N SER A 196 -24.10 -1.04 5.20
CA SER A 196 -24.77 -0.09 4.29
C SER A 196 -24.68 1.34 4.79
N TRP A 197 -23.56 1.65 5.43
CA TRP A 197 -23.29 2.92 6.08
C TRP A 197 -23.18 4.02 5.04
N LYS A 198 -24.04 5.02 5.19
CA LYS A 198 -24.13 6.15 4.27
C LYS A 198 -24.31 7.45 5.04
N CYS A 199 -23.85 8.54 4.46
CA CYS A 199 -24.15 9.87 4.96
C CYS A 199 -25.63 10.18 4.74
N GLN A 200 -26.33 10.50 5.83
CA GLN A 200 -27.78 10.71 5.85
C GLN A 200 -28.12 11.95 6.66
N ILE A 201 -29.26 12.57 6.35
CA ILE A 201 -29.81 13.66 7.17
C ILE A 201 -30.22 13.09 8.53
N PRO A 202 -29.86 13.73 9.66
CA PRO A 202 -30.34 13.33 10.97
C PRO A 202 -31.87 13.33 10.99
N SER A 203 -32.50 12.17 11.19
CA SER A 203 -33.95 12.12 11.44
C SER A 203 -34.25 12.87 12.75
N ALA A 204 -35.16 13.85 12.70
CA ALA A 204 -35.68 14.51 13.88
C ALA A 204 -36.34 13.46 14.80
N LYS A 205 -36.07 13.55 16.09
CA LYS A 205 -36.66 12.69 17.11
C LYS A 205 -37.88 13.37 17.71
#